data_AF-A0A9Q0T9U7-F1
#
_entry.id   AF-A0A9Q0T9U7-F1
#
_cell.length_a   1.000
_cell.length_b   1.000
_cell.length_c   1.000
_cell.angle_alpha   90.00
_cell.angle_beta   90.00
_cell.angle_gamma   90.00
#
_symmetry.space_group_name_H-M   'P 1'
#
loop_
_entity.id
_entity.type
_entity.pdbx_description
1 polymer ?
#
loop_
_entity_poly.entity_id
_entity_poly.type
_entity_poly.pdbx_seq_one_letter_code
_entity_poly.pdbx_strand_id
1 'polypeptide(L)'
;MAPVDNGAQTETKDQATTSTTAATDPYNVEAAEILASSAQHMPIAQAAPIYEQILSLFPTASKFWKQYAEAHMAVNNDDAIKQIFSRCLLNCLHVPLWRCYIRFIRKVNEKKGAEGQDEIRKAFDFMLGYVGADMASGPVWMEYITFLKSLPAQTAQEESIRMTAIRKTYQKAIITPTHHVEQLWREYEHFENSVSQRTHI
;
A
#
# COMPACT_ATOMS: atom_id res chain seq x y z
N MET A 1 -54.24 -24.35 50.07
CA MET A 1 -53.64 -23.01 50.20
C MET A 1 -52.54 -22.94 49.13
N ALA A 2 -52.59 -21.90 48.30
CA ALA A 2 -51.94 -21.69 46.99
C ALA A 2 -50.38 -21.73 47.00
N PRO A 3 -49.68 -21.48 45.86
CA PRO A 3 -49.76 -22.10 44.52
C PRO A 3 -48.35 -22.43 43.91
N VAL A 4 -48.41 -22.91 42.66
CA VAL A 4 -47.40 -23.10 41.60
C VAL A 4 -46.28 -22.03 41.54
N ASP A 5 -45.04 -22.45 41.26
CA ASP A 5 -44.13 -21.66 40.42
C ASP A 5 -43.28 -22.55 39.50
N ASN A 6 -43.11 -22.05 38.27
CA ASN A 6 -42.62 -22.69 37.07
C ASN A 6 -41.30 -21.98 36.71
N GLY A 7 -40.17 -22.69 36.71
CA GLY A 7 -38.85 -22.08 36.54
C GLY A 7 -37.98 -22.83 35.53
N ALA A 8 -37.73 -22.19 34.40
CA ALA A 8 -37.11 -22.68 33.18
C ALA A 8 -35.67 -23.23 33.32
N GLN A 9 -35.35 -24.15 32.41
CA GLN A 9 -34.00 -24.53 32.00
C GLN A 9 -33.21 -23.31 31.50
N THR A 10 -31.95 -23.19 31.92
CA THR A 10 -30.88 -22.62 31.08
C THR A 10 -29.57 -23.33 31.39
N GLU A 11 -29.09 -24.05 30.38
CA GLU A 11 -27.74 -24.59 30.30
C GLU A 11 -26.75 -23.43 30.13
N THR A 12 -25.71 -23.39 30.97
CA THR A 12 -24.50 -22.61 30.69
C THR A 12 -23.31 -23.56 30.78
N LYS A 13 -23.01 -24.19 29.64
CA LYS A 13 -21.74 -24.87 29.39
C LYS A 13 -20.79 -23.85 28.77
N ASP A 14 -19.50 -24.02 29.02
CA ASP A 14 -18.37 -23.35 28.37
C ASP A 14 -17.91 -22.00 28.94
N GLN A 15 -17.51 -22.02 30.22
CA GLN A 15 -16.46 -21.14 30.73
C GLN A 15 -15.44 -21.97 31.53
N ALA A 16 -14.66 -22.82 30.86
CA ALA A 16 -13.53 -23.50 31.49
C ALA A 16 -12.55 -24.11 30.48
N THR A 17 -11.98 -23.32 29.57
CA THR A 17 -10.76 -23.71 28.83
C THR A 17 -10.00 -22.47 28.36
N THR A 18 -9.49 -21.69 29.31
CA THR A 18 -8.50 -20.64 29.02
C THR A 18 -7.47 -20.55 30.14
N SER A 19 -6.87 -21.69 30.49
CA SER A 19 -5.63 -21.69 31.25
C SER A 19 -4.83 -22.97 31.03
N THR A 20 -3.71 -22.78 30.31
CA THR A 20 -2.45 -23.50 30.49
C THR A 20 -2.37 -24.93 29.95
N THR A 21 -1.78 -25.11 28.76
CA THR A 21 -0.57 -25.94 28.53
C THR A 21 -0.20 -26.05 27.03
N ALA A 22 1.10 -26.16 26.77
CA ALA A 22 1.80 -26.33 25.49
C ALA A 22 2.20 -25.01 24.80
N ALA A 23 3.47 -24.94 24.41
CA ALA A 23 4.08 -23.83 23.69
C ALA A 23 3.11 -23.29 22.62
N THR A 24 2.64 -22.06 22.81
CA THR A 24 1.80 -21.37 21.83
C THR A 24 2.56 -21.40 20.52
N ASP A 25 2.06 -22.13 19.53
CA ASP A 25 2.70 -22.28 18.23
C ASP A 25 3.18 -20.89 17.75
N PRO A 26 4.51 -20.68 17.62
CA PRO A 26 5.03 -19.37 17.25
C PRO A 26 4.56 -18.95 15.86
N TYR A 27 4.15 -19.90 15.01
CA TYR A 27 3.63 -19.65 13.67
C TYR A 27 2.11 -19.58 13.61
N ASN A 28 1.42 -19.46 14.74
CA ASN A 28 -0.02 -19.23 14.77
C ASN A 28 -0.36 -17.85 14.16
N VAL A 29 -0.89 -17.87 12.94
CA VAL A 29 -1.22 -16.67 12.16
C VAL A 29 -2.30 -15.84 12.86
N GLU A 30 -3.33 -16.46 13.43
CA GLU A 30 -4.42 -15.76 14.11
C GLU A 30 -3.92 -14.99 15.34
N ALA A 31 -3.04 -15.62 16.14
CA ALA A 31 -2.38 -14.96 17.26
C ALA A 31 -1.55 -13.75 16.79
N ALA A 32 -0.79 -13.90 15.69
CA ALA A 32 -0.02 -12.81 15.11
C ALA A 32 -0.91 -11.66 14.61
N GLU A 33 -2.06 -11.97 14.01
CA GLU A 33 -3.04 -10.97 13.57
C GLU A 33 -3.67 -10.20 14.73
N ILE A 34 -4.02 -10.87 15.84
CA ILE A 34 -4.54 -10.24 17.05
C ILE A 34 -3.50 -9.29 17.66
N LEU A 35 -2.23 -9.72 17.73
CA LEU A 35 -1.13 -8.89 18.23
C LEU A 35 -0.92 -7.66 17.34
N ALA A 36 -0.87 -7.84 16.02
CA ALA A 36 -0.71 -6.75 15.06
C ALA A 36 -1.88 -5.76 15.13
N SER A 37 -3.13 -6.24 15.20
CA SER A 37 -4.33 -5.41 15.35
C SER A 37 -4.28 -4.58 16.63
N SER A 38 -3.83 -5.19 17.73
CA SER A 38 -3.63 -4.50 19.00
C SER A 38 -2.56 -3.42 18.89
N ALA A 39 -1.42 -3.73 18.25
CA ALA A 39 -0.30 -2.81 18.05
C ALA A 39 -0.66 -1.56 17.21
N GLN A 40 -1.62 -1.65 16.29
CA GLN A 40 -2.07 -0.50 15.49
C GLN A 40 -2.65 0.65 16.32
N HIS A 41 -3.14 0.36 17.52
CA HIS A 41 -3.79 1.33 18.41
C HIS A 41 -2.86 1.80 19.53
N MET A 42 -1.59 1.38 19.51
CA MET A 42 -0.58 1.70 20.53
C MET A 42 0.39 2.79 20.05
N PRO A 43 1.01 3.53 20.98
CA PRO A 43 2.15 4.39 20.65
C PRO A 43 3.29 3.58 20.01
N ILE A 44 4.03 4.20 19.08
CA ILE A 44 5.07 3.51 18.31
C ILE A 44 6.13 2.82 19.18
N ALA A 45 6.45 3.39 20.35
CA ALA A 45 7.41 2.80 21.30
C ALA A 45 6.97 1.42 21.82
N GLN A 46 5.66 1.19 21.93
CA GLN A 46 5.08 -0.09 22.36
C GLN A 46 4.77 -1.00 21.17
N ALA A 47 4.35 -0.42 20.04
CA ALA A 47 4.00 -1.18 18.83
C ALA A 47 5.23 -1.77 18.13
N ALA A 48 6.35 -1.04 18.07
CA ALA A 48 7.56 -1.47 17.37
C ALA A 48 8.08 -2.86 17.81
N PRO A 49 8.28 -3.18 19.11
CA PRO A 49 8.75 -4.50 19.51
C PRO A 49 7.78 -5.63 19.13
N ILE A 50 6.46 -5.36 19.10
CA ILE A 50 5.46 -6.33 18.66
C ILE A 50 5.63 -6.63 17.17
N TYR A 51 5.77 -5.59 16.34
CA TYR A 51 6.02 -5.78 14.91
C TYR A 51 7.35 -6.50 14.64
N GLU A 52 8.44 -6.15 15.34
CA GLU A 52 9.72 -6.84 15.19
C GLU A 52 9.63 -8.33 15.56
N GLN A 53 8.89 -8.67 16.63
CA GLN A 53 8.65 -10.06 17.01
C GLN A 53 7.88 -10.81 15.91
N ILE A 54 6.76 -10.26 15.44
CA ILE A 54 5.95 -10.89 14.38
C ILE A 54 6.78 -11.07 13.11
N LEU A 55 7.51 -10.05 12.68
CA LEU A 55 8.29 -10.06 11.44
C LEU A 55 9.55 -10.91 11.51
N SER A 56 10.04 -11.23 12.71
CA SER A 56 11.08 -12.25 12.90
C SER A 56 10.60 -13.66 12.54
N LEU A 57 9.30 -13.93 12.72
CA LEU A 57 8.67 -15.22 12.42
C LEU A 57 8.05 -15.25 11.01
N PHE A 58 7.50 -14.11 10.57
CA PHE A 58 6.83 -13.95 9.28
C PHE A 58 7.51 -12.87 8.41
N PRO A 59 8.76 -13.07 7.97
CA PRO A 59 9.53 -12.04 7.25
C PRO A 59 8.96 -11.66 5.88
N THR A 60 8.09 -12.48 5.29
CA THR A 60 7.43 -12.24 4.00
C THR A 60 6.00 -11.71 4.14
N ALA A 61 5.51 -11.50 5.37
CA ALA A 61 4.17 -11.00 5.61
C ALA A 61 4.07 -9.48 5.35
N SER A 62 3.86 -9.12 4.08
CA SER A 62 3.79 -7.73 3.60
C SER A 62 2.74 -6.88 4.35
N LYS A 63 1.65 -7.50 4.83
CA LYS A 63 0.63 -6.86 5.67
C LYS A 63 1.23 -6.24 6.93
N PHE A 64 2.04 -7.01 7.67
CA PHE A 64 2.66 -6.55 8.91
C PHE A 64 3.77 -5.52 8.65
N TRP A 65 4.56 -5.70 7.59
CA TRP A 65 5.55 -4.70 7.16
C TRP A 65 4.90 -3.35 6.84
N LYS A 66 3.77 -3.37 6.12
CA LYS A 66 3.01 -2.17 5.78
C LYS A 66 2.47 -1.48 7.04
N GLN A 67 1.85 -2.23 7.95
CA GLN A 67 1.33 -1.67 9.21
C GLN A 67 2.46 -1.03 10.05
N TYR A 68 3.61 -1.69 10.12
CA TYR A 68 4.78 -1.17 10.84
C TYR A 68 5.32 0.12 10.22
N ALA A 69 5.44 0.17 8.89
CA ALA A 69 5.83 1.38 8.18
C ALA A 69 4.81 2.52 8.38
N GLU A 70 3.50 2.23 8.29
CA GLU A 70 2.43 3.21 8.50
C GLU A 70 2.45 3.78 9.93
N ALA A 71 2.76 2.97 10.94
CA ALA A 71 2.90 3.42 12.33
C ALA A 71 4.04 4.43 12.49
N HIS A 72 5.21 4.21 11.85
CA HIS A 72 6.30 5.20 11.85
C HIS A 72 5.98 6.43 10.98
N MET A 73 5.23 6.27 9.89
CA MET A 73 4.76 7.38 9.06
C MET A 73 3.85 8.35 9.84
N ALA A 74 3.03 7.82 10.76
CA ALA A 74 2.13 8.61 11.59
C ALA A 74 2.87 9.54 12.57
N VAL A 75 4.08 9.15 13.00
CA VAL A 75 4.94 9.95 13.89
C VAL A 75 6.06 10.70 13.16
N ASN A 76 6.08 10.67 11.81
CA ASN A 76 7.08 11.31 10.95
C ASN A 76 8.53 10.86 11.22
N ASN A 77 8.74 9.57 11.53
CA ASN A 77 10.08 9.02 11.73
C ASN A 77 10.68 8.51 10.40
N ASP A 78 11.14 9.43 9.56
CA ASP A 78 11.61 9.13 8.20
C ASP A 78 12.76 8.12 8.14
N ASP A 79 13.66 8.12 9.11
CA ASP A 79 14.81 7.19 9.12
C ASP A 79 14.39 5.77 9.45
N ALA A 80 13.47 5.58 10.40
CA ALA A 80 12.91 4.25 10.68
C ALA A 80 12.12 3.71 9.48
N ILE A 81 11.37 4.56 8.78
CA ILE A 81 10.60 4.18 7.59
C ILE A 81 11.53 3.69 6.47
N LYS A 82 12.64 4.40 6.22
CA LYS A 82 13.67 3.97 5.24
C LYS A 82 14.28 2.63 5.61
N GLN A 83 14.60 2.41 6.90
CA GLN A 83 15.15 1.13 7.38
C GLN A 83 14.15 -0.02 7.24
N ILE A 84 12.86 0.24 7.45
CA ILE A 84 11.81 -0.77 7.24
C ILE A 84 11.73 -1.16 5.76
N PHE A 85 11.65 -0.16 4.87
CA PHE A 85 11.53 -0.43 3.43
C PHE A 85 12.78 -1.10 2.84
N SER A 86 13.99 -0.78 3.34
CA SER A 86 15.22 -1.45 2.89
C SER A 86 15.25 -2.94 3.26
N ARG A 87 14.60 -3.34 4.36
CA ARG A 87 14.49 -4.74 4.79
C ARG A 87 13.46 -5.52 3.99
N CYS A 88 12.34 -4.89 3.59
CA CYS A 88 11.17 -5.63 3.12
C CYS A 88 10.84 -5.51 1.64
N LEU A 89 11.15 -4.39 0.94
CA LEU A 89 10.59 -4.14 -0.40
C LEU A 89 10.95 -5.22 -1.42
N LEU A 90 12.21 -5.61 -1.50
CA LEU A 90 12.67 -6.60 -2.48
C LEU A 90 12.36 -8.05 -2.06
N ASN A 91 12.04 -8.27 -0.79
CA ASN A 91 11.62 -9.58 -0.27
C ASN A 91 10.09 -9.77 -0.32
N CYS A 92 9.33 -8.67 -0.43
CA CYS A 92 7.87 -8.64 -0.41
C CYS A 92 7.33 -7.85 -1.61
N LEU A 93 7.14 -8.53 -2.75
CA LEU A 93 6.64 -7.92 -3.99
C LEU A 93 5.10 -7.76 -4.00
N HIS A 94 4.55 -7.15 -2.96
CA HIS A 94 3.10 -6.98 -2.79
C HIS A 94 2.67 -5.53 -3.06
N VAL A 95 1.78 -5.32 -4.03
CA VAL A 95 1.37 -3.99 -4.52
C VAL A 95 0.98 -3.00 -3.39
N PRO A 96 0.15 -3.37 -2.39
CA PRO A 96 -0.17 -2.50 -1.26
C PRO A 96 1.03 -2.02 -0.43
N LEU A 97 2.07 -2.83 -0.25
CA LEU A 97 3.28 -2.44 0.47
C LEU A 97 4.07 -1.41 -0.35
N TRP A 98 4.21 -1.67 -1.64
CA TRP A 98 4.89 -0.75 -2.57
C TRP A 98 4.14 0.58 -2.74
N ARG A 99 2.80 0.57 -2.74
CA ARG A 99 2.00 1.81 -2.68
C ARG A 99 2.24 2.59 -1.39
N CYS A 100 2.45 1.90 -0.26
CA CYS A 100 2.85 2.55 0.99
C CYS A 100 4.21 3.25 0.85
N TYR A 101 5.18 2.60 0.21
CA TYR A 101 6.48 3.19 -0.13
C TYR A 101 6.33 4.45 -1.00
N ILE A 102 5.52 4.41 -2.07
CA ILE A 102 5.28 5.60 -2.91
C ILE A 102 4.69 6.75 -2.11
N ARG A 103 3.73 6.49 -1.20
CA ARG A 103 3.19 7.56 -0.34
C ARG A 103 4.26 8.20 0.54
N PHE A 104 5.18 7.40 1.08
CA PHE A 104 6.32 7.92 1.83
C PHE A 104 7.24 8.77 0.96
N ILE A 105 7.65 8.27 -0.22
CA ILE A 105 8.51 9.01 -1.15
C ILE A 105 7.88 10.34 -1.58
N ARG A 106 6.57 10.36 -1.85
CA ARG A 106 5.85 11.60 -2.19
C ARG A 106 5.89 12.59 -1.04
N LYS A 107 5.62 12.15 0.19
CA LYS A 107 5.63 13.01 1.38
C LYS A 107 6.99 13.66 1.62
N VAL A 108 8.08 12.89 1.56
CA VAL A 108 9.43 13.43 1.84
C VAL A 108 9.97 14.32 0.74
N ASN A 109 9.37 14.27 -0.46
CA ASN A 109 9.82 15.03 -1.63
C ASN A 109 8.86 16.15 -2.06
N GLU A 110 7.69 16.29 -1.42
CA GLU A 110 6.65 17.27 -1.77
C GLU A 110 7.18 18.71 -1.86
N LYS A 111 8.08 19.08 -0.92
CA LYS A 111 8.60 20.45 -0.80
C LYS A 111 9.90 20.71 -1.55
N LYS A 112 10.39 19.74 -2.34
CA LYS A 112 11.69 19.82 -3.03
C LYS A 112 11.59 20.26 -4.50
N GLY A 113 10.42 20.74 -4.94
CA GLY A 113 10.23 21.24 -6.30
C GLY A 113 10.58 20.20 -7.37
N ALA A 114 11.35 20.61 -8.38
CA ALA A 114 11.71 19.76 -9.52
C ALA A 114 12.55 18.53 -9.14
N GLU A 115 13.48 18.67 -8.19
CA GLU A 115 14.28 17.54 -7.68
C GLU A 115 13.36 16.50 -7.01
N GLY A 116 12.42 16.96 -6.18
CA GLY A 116 11.45 16.07 -5.55
C GLY A 116 10.55 15.34 -6.55
N GLN A 117 10.12 16.02 -7.61
CA GLN A 117 9.36 15.42 -8.70
C GLN A 117 10.18 14.35 -9.44
N ASP A 118 11.48 14.58 -9.64
CA ASP A 118 12.37 13.60 -10.25
C ASP A 118 12.52 12.34 -9.38
N GLU A 119 12.69 12.51 -8.07
CA GLU A 119 12.76 11.38 -7.12
C GLU A 119 11.45 10.59 -7.05
N ILE A 120 10.29 11.26 -7.09
CA ILE A 120 8.99 10.58 -7.14
C ILE A 120 8.85 9.79 -8.46
N ARG A 121 9.29 10.35 -9.59
CA ARG A 121 9.28 9.66 -10.89
C ARG A 121 10.15 8.40 -10.86
N LYS A 122 11.40 8.52 -10.38
CA LYS A 122 12.31 7.37 -10.20
C LYS A 122 11.71 6.29 -9.32
N ALA A 123 11.02 6.67 -8.25
CA ALA A 123 10.37 5.71 -7.36
C ALA A 123 9.20 4.97 -8.03
N PHE A 124 8.40 5.65 -8.85
CA PHE A 124 7.37 4.99 -9.67
C PHE A 124 7.97 4.04 -10.70
N ASP A 125 9.01 4.48 -11.42
CA ASP A 125 9.70 3.63 -12.40
C ASP A 125 10.33 2.39 -11.73
N PHE A 126 10.94 2.58 -10.55
CA PHE A 126 11.46 1.50 -9.72
C PHE A 126 10.35 0.52 -9.30
N MET A 127 9.25 1.01 -8.75
CA MET A 127 8.11 0.18 -8.35
C MET A 127 7.54 -0.62 -9.52
N LEU A 128 7.31 0.03 -10.67
CA LEU A 128 6.75 -0.63 -11.86
C LEU A 128 7.71 -1.66 -12.46
N GLY A 129 9.02 -1.50 -12.26
CA GLY A 129 10.03 -2.52 -12.62
C GLY A 129 9.88 -3.83 -11.85
N TYR A 130 9.33 -3.80 -10.62
CA TYR A 130 9.16 -5.00 -9.79
C TYR A 130 7.73 -5.52 -9.73
N VAL A 131 6.75 -4.64 -9.52
CA VAL A 131 5.33 -5.02 -9.31
C VAL A 131 4.41 -4.55 -10.43
N GLY A 132 4.96 -3.97 -11.52
CA GLY A 132 4.16 -3.43 -12.62
C GLY A 132 3.43 -4.49 -13.45
N ALA A 133 3.89 -5.74 -13.43
CA ALA A 133 3.24 -6.87 -14.13
C ALA A 133 2.18 -7.60 -13.29
N ASP A 134 1.99 -7.20 -12.04
CA ASP A 134 1.00 -7.81 -11.13
C ASP A 134 -0.43 -7.44 -11.56
N MET A 135 -1.37 -8.38 -11.45
CA MET A 135 -2.77 -8.14 -11.84
C MET A 135 -3.46 -7.03 -11.03
N ALA A 136 -3.02 -6.80 -9.80
CA ALA A 136 -3.48 -5.75 -8.91
C ALA A 136 -2.70 -4.43 -9.09
N SER A 137 -1.77 -4.32 -10.05
CA SER A 137 -0.98 -3.12 -10.29
C SER A 137 -1.74 -1.98 -10.99
N GLY A 138 -2.95 -2.21 -11.49
CA GLY A 138 -3.77 -1.21 -12.18
C GLY A 138 -3.83 0.17 -11.48
N PRO A 139 -4.12 0.24 -10.16
CA PRO A 139 -4.09 1.50 -9.40
C PRO A 139 -2.73 2.20 -9.39
N VAL A 140 -1.63 1.46 -9.48
CA VAL A 140 -0.27 2.01 -9.52
C VAL A 140 -0.04 2.75 -10.83
N TRP A 141 -0.43 2.14 -11.96
CA TRP A 141 -0.38 2.76 -13.27
C TRP A 141 -1.20 4.06 -13.32
N MET A 142 -2.43 4.00 -12.81
CA MET A 142 -3.31 5.18 -12.75
C MET A 142 -2.71 6.30 -11.88
N GLU A 143 -2.21 5.98 -10.69
CA GLU A 143 -1.54 6.95 -9.82
C GLU A 143 -0.31 7.59 -10.49
N TYR A 144 0.49 6.81 -11.22
CA TYR A 144 1.66 7.33 -11.92
C TYR A 144 1.25 8.27 -13.07
N ILE A 145 0.23 7.90 -13.85
CA ILE A 145 -0.31 8.74 -14.91
C ILE A 145 -0.87 10.06 -14.35
N THR A 146 -1.63 10.00 -13.24
CA THR A 146 -2.11 11.19 -12.55
C THR A 146 -0.96 12.07 -12.08
N PHE A 147 0.10 11.47 -11.54
CA PHE A 147 1.31 12.21 -11.16
C PHE A 147 1.94 12.90 -12.38
N LEU A 148 2.15 12.20 -13.50
CA LEU A 148 2.72 12.79 -14.71
C LEU A 148 1.88 13.95 -15.27
N LYS A 149 0.55 13.81 -15.25
CA LYS A 149 -0.40 14.89 -15.63
C LYS A 149 -0.30 16.12 -14.72
N SER A 150 0.05 15.93 -13.44
CA SER A 150 0.17 17.02 -12.46
C SER A 150 1.48 17.80 -12.54
N LEU A 151 2.51 17.27 -13.22
CA LEU A 151 3.80 17.96 -13.34
C LEU A 151 3.64 19.27 -14.11
N PRO A 152 4.20 20.39 -13.62
CA PRO A 152 4.12 21.66 -14.34
C PRO A 152 4.86 21.59 -15.68
N ALA A 153 4.35 22.29 -16.69
CA ALA A 153 5.01 22.49 -17.97
C ALA A 153 4.85 23.98 -18.34
N GLN A 154 5.95 24.72 -18.31
CA GLN A 154 5.98 26.16 -18.57
C GLN A 154 6.22 26.45 -20.06
N THR A 155 6.92 25.55 -20.75
CA THR A 155 7.23 25.70 -22.17
C THR A 155 6.48 24.68 -23.01
N ALA A 156 6.26 25.00 -24.29
CA ALA A 156 5.68 24.05 -25.25
C ALA A 156 6.53 22.77 -25.40
N GLN A 157 7.86 22.90 -25.23
CA GLN A 157 8.77 21.75 -25.23
C GLN A 157 8.55 20.84 -24.02
N GLU A 158 8.44 21.42 -22.82
CA GLU A 158 8.11 20.67 -21.60
C GLU A 158 6.74 19.98 -21.70
N GLU A 159 5.75 20.66 -22.29
CA GLU A 159 4.44 20.08 -22.56
C GLU A 159 4.55 18.85 -23.47
N SER A 160 5.30 18.96 -24.57
CA SER A 160 5.52 17.86 -25.50
C SER A 160 6.20 16.65 -24.83
N ILE A 161 7.20 16.89 -23.98
CA ILE A 161 7.88 15.85 -23.19
C ILE A 161 6.89 15.17 -22.22
N ARG A 162 6.09 15.97 -21.50
CA ARG A 162 5.08 15.48 -20.55
C ARG A 162 4.03 14.62 -21.25
N MET A 163 3.50 15.08 -22.37
CA MET A 163 2.51 14.35 -23.17
C MET A 163 3.09 13.04 -23.73
N THR A 164 4.36 13.05 -24.16
CA THR A 164 5.07 11.84 -24.59
C THR A 164 5.24 10.84 -23.45
N ALA A 165 5.58 11.32 -22.24
CA ALA A 165 5.70 10.46 -21.07
C ALA A 165 4.37 9.82 -20.68
N ILE A 166 3.29 10.60 -20.61
CA ILE A 166 1.94 10.10 -20.31
C ILE A 166 1.50 9.04 -21.32
N ARG A 167 1.69 9.31 -22.62
CA ARG A 167 1.40 8.36 -23.70
C ARG A 167 2.15 7.05 -23.53
N LYS A 168 3.47 7.11 -23.33
CA LYS A 168 4.31 5.92 -23.10
C LYS A 168 3.83 5.11 -21.90
N THR A 169 3.43 5.78 -20.82
CA THR A 169 2.93 5.10 -19.61
C THR A 169 1.58 4.41 -19.87
N TYR A 170 0.62 5.08 -20.53
CA TYR A 170 -0.63 4.43 -20.94
C TYR A 170 -0.39 3.21 -21.82
N GLN A 171 0.46 3.34 -22.85
CA GLN A 171 0.78 2.25 -23.77
C GLN A 171 1.35 1.02 -23.08
N LYS A 172 2.19 1.21 -22.05
CA LYS A 172 2.67 0.10 -21.20
C LYS A 172 1.57 -0.49 -20.32
N ALA A 173 0.73 0.36 -19.74
CA ALA A 173 -0.32 -0.07 -18.83
C ALA A 173 -1.42 -0.90 -19.53
N ILE A 174 -1.84 -0.52 -20.73
CA ILE A 174 -2.93 -1.21 -21.47
C ILE A 174 -2.55 -2.61 -21.96
N ILE A 175 -1.26 -2.87 -22.21
CA ILE A 175 -0.78 -4.21 -22.60
C ILE A 175 -0.46 -5.09 -21.38
N THR A 176 -0.52 -4.53 -20.17
CA THR A 176 -0.28 -5.26 -18.93
C THR A 176 -1.59 -5.89 -18.47
N PRO A 177 -1.65 -7.21 -18.23
CA PRO A 177 -2.87 -7.87 -17.76
C PRO A 177 -3.20 -7.45 -16.32
N THR A 178 -4.02 -6.40 -16.17
CA THR A 178 -4.47 -5.90 -14.86
C THR A 178 -5.99 -5.88 -14.78
N HIS A 179 -6.54 -5.88 -13.57
CA HIS A 179 -7.99 -5.72 -13.35
C HIS A 179 -8.57 -4.40 -13.90
N HIS A 180 -7.72 -3.41 -14.21
CA HIS A 180 -8.12 -2.07 -14.63
C HIS A 180 -7.88 -1.82 -16.13
N VAL A 181 -7.60 -2.85 -16.93
CA VAL A 181 -7.25 -2.70 -18.35
C VAL A 181 -8.32 -1.90 -19.14
N GLU A 182 -9.60 -2.17 -18.91
CA GLU A 182 -10.72 -1.45 -19.57
C GLU A 182 -10.79 0.02 -19.17
N GLN A 183 -10.53 0.32 -17.89
CA GLN A 183 -10.46 1.70 -17.43
C GLN A 183 -9.28 2.44 -18.05
N LEU A 184 -8.09 1.81 -18.04
CA LEU A 184 -6.87 2.36 -18.63
C LEU A 184 -7.03 2.62 -20.13
N TRP A 185 -7.67 1.70 -20.85
CA TRP A 185 -7.96 1.86 -22.28
C TRP A 185 -8.86 3.05 -22.56
N ARG A 186 -10.02 3.14 -21.87
CA ARG A 186 -10.96 4.25 -22.02
C ARG A 186 -10.33 5.60 -21.67
N GLU A 187 -9.52 5.67 -20.62
CA GLU A 187 -8.80 6.89 -20.27
C GLU A 187 -7.72 7.27 -21.29
N TYR A 188 -7.07 6.27 -21.91
CA TYR A 188 -6.11 6.48 -22.99
C TYR A 188 -6.79 7.02 -24.27
N GLU A 189 -7.95 6.48 -24.65
CA GLU A 189 -8.74 7.00 -25.79
C GLU A 189 -9.13 8.47 -25.55
N HIS A 190 -9.62 8.79 -24.35
CA HIS A 190 -9.93 10.17 -23.98
C HIS A 190 -8.70 11.08 -24.05
N PHE A 191 -7.56 10.59 -23.55
CA PHE A 191 -6.29 11.30 -23.63
C PHE A 191 -5.91 11.60 -25.09
N GLU A 192 -5.86 10.62 -25.99
CA GLU A 192 -5.46 10.85 -27.38
C GLU A 192 -6.44 11.76 -28.13
N ASN A 193 -7.75 11.60 -27.93
CA ASN A 193 -8.75 12.50 -28.53
C ASN A 193 -8.55 13.96 -28.11
N SER A 194 -8.20 14.21 -26.84
CA SER A 194 -7.90 15.55 -26.34
C SER A 194 -6.60 16.15 -26.92
N VAL A 195 -5.69 15.32 -27.41
CA VAL A 195 -4.44 15.73 -28.06
C VAL A 195 -4.69 16.05 -29.52
N SER A 196 -5.41 15.19 -30.23
CA SER A 196 -5.73 15.38 -31.63
C SER A 196 -6.51 16.68 -31.85
N GLN A 197 -7.49 16.99 -31.00
CA GLN A 197 -8.24 18.25 -31.08
C GLN A 197 -7.36 19.51 -30.93
N ARG A 198 -6.29 19.45 -30.10
CA ARG A 198 -5.33 20.55 -29.95
C ARG A 198 -4.39 20.74 -31.14
N THR A 199 -4.28 19.73 -32.01
CA THR A 199 -3.38 19.77 -33.18
C THR A 199 -4.10 20.31 -34.43
N HIS A 200 -5.43 20.44 -34.39
CA HIS A 200 -6.28 20.94 -35.48
C HIS A 200 -6.68 22.42 -35.34
N ILE A 201 -6.06 23.15 -34.41
CA ILE A 201 -6.21 24.60 -34.20
C ILE A 201 -4.84 25.24 -34.41
#